data_AF-A0A915XZY1-F1
#
_entry.id   AF-A0A915XZY1-F1
#
_cell.length_a   1.000
_cell.length_b   1.000
_cell.length_c   1.000
_cell.angle_alpha   90.00
_cell.angle_beta   90.00
_cell.angle_gamma   90.00
#
_symmetry.space_group_name_H-M   'P 1'
#
loop_
_entity.id
_entity.type
_entity.pdbx_description
1 polymer ?
#
loop_
_entity_poly.entity_id
_entity_poly.type
_entity_poly.pdbx_seq_one_letter_code
_entity_poly.pdbx_strand_id
1 'polypeptide(L)' 'MPSRMLERISLKGYKSFRELDLTLEPVNVLIEANGSGKSNFIGLFGMLSHISAV' A
#
# COMPACT_ATOMS: atom_id res chain seq x y z
N MET A 1 13.46 -8.86 19.83
CA MET A 1 12.11 -8.45 19.38
C MET A 1 12.06 -8.71 17.88
N PRO A 2 11.16 -9.56 17.35
CA PRO A 2 11.02 -9.65 15.89
C PRO A 2 10.57 -8.29 15.36
N SER A 3 11.19 -7.82 14.27
CA SER A 3 10.76 -6.63 13.55
C SER A 3 9.37 -6.89 12.98
N ARG A 4 8.38 -6.07 13.37
CA ARG A 4 7.05 -6.12 12.73
C ARG A 4 7.17 -5.50 11.35
N MET A 5 7.03 -6.33 10.33
CA MET A 5 7.06 -5.91 8.93
C MET A 5 5.68 -6.07 8.32
N LEU A 6 5.34 -5.20 7.38
CA LEU A 6 4.12 -5.35 6.59
C LEU A 6 4.39 -6.40 5.51
N GLU A 7 3.67 -7.51 5.54
CA GLU A 7 3.91 -8.66 4.65
C GLU A 7 2.97 -8.68 3.43
N ARG A 8 1.79 -8.06 3.53
CA ARG A 8 0.79 -8.06 2.47
C ARG A 8 -0.09 -6.82 2.49
N ILE A 9 -0.43 -6.31 1.30
CA ILE A 9 -1.45 -5.28 1.11
C ILE A 9 -2.54 -5.86 0.20
N SER A 10 -3.76 -5.92 0.70
CA SER A 10 -4.95 -6.27 -0.09
C SER A 10 -6.00 -5.18 0.06
N LEU A 11 -6.52 -4.67 -1.05
CA LEU A 11 -7.51 -3.59 -1.08
C LEU A 11 -8.50 -3.76 -2.23
N LYS A 12 -9.74 -3.29 -2.01
CA LYS A 12 -10.81 -3.27 -3.01
C LYS A 12 -11.52 -1.91 -2.95
N GLY A 13 -11.79 -1.32 -4.11
CA GLY A 13 -12.55 -0.07 -4.23
C GLY A 13 -11.90 1.17 -3.62
N TYR A 14 -10.56 1.22 -3.53
CA TYR A 14 -9.85 2.37 -2.99
C TYR A 14 -9.35 3.29 -4.11
N LYS A 15 -9.93 4.48 -4.20
CA LYS A 15 -9.64 5.50 -5.22
C LYS A 15 -9.62 4.89 -6.64
N SER A 16 -8.48 4.93 -7.33
CA SER A 16 -8.34 4.39 -8.69
C SER A 16 -8.17 2.86 -8.75
N PHE A 17 -8.04 2.18 -7.62
CA PHE A 17 -7.88 0.73 -7.59
C PHE A 17 -9.22 0.02 -7.43
N ARG A 18 -9.58 -0.78 -8.43
CA ARG A 18 -10.71 -1.72 -8.33
C ARG A 18 -10.38 -2.82 -7.32
N GLU A 19 -9.21 -3.45 -7.47
CA GLU A 19 -8.68 -4.49 -6.59
C GLU A 19 -7.15 -4.49 -6.72
N LEU A 20 -6.43 -4.70 -5.62
CA LEU A 20 -4.98 -4.89 -5.59
C LEU A 20 -4.64 -5.86 -4.46
N ASP A 21 -3.74 -6.80 -4.74
CA ASP A 21 -3.22 -7.78 -3.79
C ASP A 21 -1.72 -7.95 -4.03
N LEU A 22 -0.90 -7.50 -3.08
CA LEU A 22 0.55 -7.48 -3.16
C LEU A 22 1.16 -8.14 -1.93
N THR A 23 2.11 -9.04 -2.17
CA THR A 23 3.05 -9.49 -1.12
C THR A 23 4.21 -8.51 -1.07
N LEU A 24 4.69 -8.22 0.15
CA LEU A 24 5.78 -7.28 0.38
C LEU A 24 7.00 -8.00 0.94
N GLU A 25 8.15 -7.61 0.43
CA GLU A 25 9.46 -7.99 0.93
C GLU A 25 10.08 -6.86 1.76
N PRO A 26 11.24 -7.05 2.40
CA PRO A 26 11.92 -5.98 3.13
C PRO A 26 12.22 -4.72 2.33
N VAL A 27 12.36 -4.85 1.00
CA VAL A 27 12.51 -3.73 0.08
C VAL A 27 11.59 -3.97 -1.13
N ASN A 28 10.72 -3.02 -1.42
CA ASN A 28 9.81 -3.08 -2.56
C ASN A 28 10.04 -1.86 -3.46
N VAL A 29 10.23 -2.09 -4.76
CA VAL A 29 10.40 -1.02 -5.75
C VAL A 29 9.11 -0.89 -6.55
N LEU A 30 8.47 0.27 -6.45
CA LEU A 30 7.24 0.56 -7.19
C LEU A 30 7.58 1.14 -8.57
N ILE A 31 7.31 0.36 -9.63
CA ILE A 31 7.53 0.76 -11.03
C ILE A 31 6.18 0.87 -11.72
N GLU A 32 5.85 2.07 -12.19
CA GLU A 32 4.53 2.37 -12.73
C GLU A 32 4.59 3.45 -13.80
N ALA A 33 3.67 3.38 -14.77
CA ALA A 33 3.44 4.45 -15.74
C ALA A 33 2.74 5.65 -15.09
N ASN A 34 2.91 6.84 -15.66
CA ASN A 34 2.22 8.04 -15.18
C ASN A 34 0.70 7.86 -15.23
N GLY A 35 0.01 8.23 -14.15
CA GLY A 35 -1.46 8.15 -14.05
C GLY A 35 -2.03 6.77 -13.70
N SER A 36 -1.20 5.73 -13.53
CA SER A 36 -1.66 4.37 -13.23
C SER A 36 -2.17 4.14 -11.81
N GLY A 37 -1.77 4.98 -10.85
CA GLY A 37 -2.23 4.86 -9.46
C GLY A 37 -1.18 5.11 -8.38
N LYS A 38 0.09 5.34 -8.73
CA LYS A 38 1.20 5.53 -7.77
C LYS A 38 0.89 6.41 -6.58
N SER A 39 0.41 7.62 -6.81
CA SER A 39 0.10 8.57 -5.74
C SER A 39 -1.06 8.09 -4.87
N ASN A 40 -2.02 7.34 -5.43
CA ASN A 40 -3.09 6.72 -4.66
C ASN A 40 -2.53 5.60 -3.78
N PHE A 41 -1.65 4.74 -4.32
CA PHE A 41 -1.00 3.67 -3.58
C PHE A 41 -0.19 4.21 -2.41
N ILE A 42 0.64 5.24 -2.62
CA ILE A 42 1.38 5.88 -1.52
C ILE A 42 0.44 6.53 -0.51
N GLY A 43 -0.66 7.16 -0.97
CA GLY A 43 -1.67 7.75 -0.09
C GLY A 43 -2.37 6.73 0.83
N LEU A 44 -2.37 5.45 0.48
CA LEU A 44 -2.91 4.38 1.33
C LEU A 44 -2.21 4.35 2.69
N PHE A 45 -0.88 4.47 2.73
CA PHE A 45 -0.12 4.44 3.97
C PHE A 45 -0.44 5.64 4.87
N GLY A 46 -0.69 6.81 4.28
CA GLY A 46 -1.18 7.98 5.01
C GLY A 46 -2.52 7.70 5.68
N MET A 47 -3.50 7.19 4.92
CA MET A 47 -4.81 6.79 5.46
C MET A 47 -4.66 5.76 6.59
N LEU A 48 -3.85 4.71 6.38
CA LEU A 48 -3.61 3.69 7.39
C LEU A 48 -2.96 4.27 8.65
N SER A 49 -2.05 5.25 8.55
CA SER A 49 -1.45 5.89 9.72
C SER A 49 -2.47 6.65 10.58
N HIS A 50 -3.50 7.25 9.95
CA HIS A 50 -4.57 7.94 10.66
C HIS A 50 -5.54 6.98 11.36
N ILE A 51 -5.78 5.80 10.76
CA ILE A 51 -6.70 4.80 11.31
C ILE A 51 -6.00 3.90 12.34
N SER A 52 -4.71 3.62 12.12
CA SER A 52 -3.89 2.75 12.97
C SER A 52 -3.25 3.49 14.15
N ALA A 53 -3.51 4.78 14.32
CA ALA A 53 -3.13 5.52 15.51
C ALA A 53 -3.98 5.04 16.70
N VAL A 54 -3.53 3.92 17.29
CA VAL A 54 -3.90 3.42 18.61
C VAL A 54 -2.64 3.38 19.46
#